data_AF-A0A8J5N896-F1
#
_entry.id   AF-A0A8J5N896-F1
#
_cell.length_a   1.000
_cell.length_b   1.000
_cell.length_c   1.000
_cell.angle_alpha   90.00
_cell.angle_beta   90.00
_cell.angle_gamma   90.00
#
_symmetry.space_group_name_H-M   'P 1'
#
loop_
_entity.id
_entity.type
_entity.pdbx_description
1 polymer ?
#
loop_
_entity_poly.entity_id
_entity_poly.type
_entity_poly.pdbx_seq_one_letter_code
_entity_poly.pdbx_strand_id
1 'polypeptide(L)'
;MILGDCSFHSRKVPPINVNATKLSELVDLSLEVLEPPLTTSLTSQELRNLKETPMQVPKWPSHTQSVERCVKMVTEAAGHVYSHERRE
;
A
#
# COMPACT_ATOMS: atom_id res chain seq x y z
N MET A 1 34.55 -0.94 -3.25
CA MET A 1 33.82 -2.20 -2.98
C MET A 1 32.34 -1.91 -3.24
N ILE A 2 31.81 -2.26 -4.40
CA ILE A 2 30.40 -2.00 -4.72
C ILE A 2 29.61 -3.19 -4.18
N LEU A 3 29.19 -3.12 -2.91
CA LEU A 3 28.27 -4.09 -2.32
C LEU A 3 26.85 -3.59 -2.55
N GLY A 4 26.32 -3.88 -3.72
CA GLY A 4 24.94 -3.60 -4.07
C GLY A 4 24.58 -4.23 -5.40
N ASP A 5 23.65 -5.17 -5.35
CA ASP A 5 22.95 -5.70 -6.50
C ASP A 5 22.17 -4.57 -7.20
N CYS A 6 22.49 -4.29 -8.46
CA CYS A 6 21.76 -3.33 -9.30
C CYS A 6 20.48 -3.93 -9.91
N SER A 7 19.99 -5.06 -9.37
CA SER A 7 18.77 -5.70 -9.82
C SER A 7 17.54 -4.93 -9.38
N PHE A 8 16.52 -4.93 -10.23
CA PHE A 8 15.19 -4.41 -9.89
C PHE A 8 14.37 -5.44 -9.13
N HIS A 9 13.53 -4.97 -8.21
CA HIS A 9 12.61 -5.82 -7.47
C HIS A 9 11.32 -6.03 -8.27
N SER A 10 11.06 -7.27 -8.70
CA SER A 10 9.80 -7.62 -9.37
C SER A 10 8.66 -7.71 -8.34
N ARG A 11 7.60 -6.93 -8.54
CA ARG A 11 6.37 -7.07 -7.75
C ARG A 11 5.73 -8.42 -8.00
N LYS A 12 5.47 -9.16 -6.93
CA LYS A 12 4.64 -10.37 -6.93
C LYS A 12 3.34 -10.08 -6.18
N VAL A 13 2.23 -10.58 -6.70
CA VAL A 13 0.94 -10.52 -6.01
C VAL A 13 0.79 -11.83 -5.26
N PRO A 14 0.69 -11.80 -3.93
CA PRO A 14 0.60 -13.02 -3.14
C PRO A 14 -0.79 -13.65 -3.32
N PRO A 15 -0.89 -14.98 -3.15
CA PRO A 15 -2.18 -15.66 -3.14
C PRO A 15 -3.03 -15.15 -1.98
N ILE A 16 -4.30 -14.86 -2.26
CA ILE A 16 -5.27 -14.37 -1.26
C ILE A 16 -6.05 -15.56 -0.69
N ASN A 17 -6.09 -15.66 0.64
CA ASN A 17 -6.95 -16.61 1.33
C ASN A 17 -8.39 -16.09 1.39
N VAL A 18 -9.24 -16.54 0.45
CA VAL A 18 -10.65 -16.13 0.37
C VAL A 18 -11.50 -16.57 1.57
N ASN A 19 -11.01 -17.54 2.36
CA ASN A 19 -11.69 -18.03 3.55
C ASN A 19 -11.20 -17.35 4.84
N ALA A 20 -10.34 -16.34 4.73
CA ALA A 20 -9.80 -15.63 5.88
C ALA A 20 -10.92 -14.93 6.66
N THR A 21 -10.96 -15.16 7.97
CA THR A 21 -11.89 -14.46 8.87
C THR A 21 -11.26 -13.22 9.49
N LYS A 22 -9.92 -13.15 9.47
CA LYS A 22 -9.12 -12.03 9.97
C LYS A 22 -8.23 -11.49 8.87
N LEU A 23 -7.97 -10.18 8.90
CA LEU A 23 -7.07 -9.54 7.94
C LEU A 23 -5.65 -10.12 7.96
N SER A 24 -5.16 -10.54 9.13
CA SER A 24 -3.84 -11.19 9.28
C SER A 24 -3.73 -12.56 8.59
N GLU A 25 -4.86 -13.20 8.29
CA GLU A 25 -4.93 -14.51 7.64
C GLU A 25 -5.15 -14.39 6.13
N LEU A 26 -5.37 -13.15 5.63
CA LEU A 26 -5.73 -12.89 4.24
C LEU A 26 -4.55 -13.15 3.29
N VAL A 27 -3.34 -12.86 3.74
CA VAL A 27 -2.09 -13.02 3.00
C VAL A 27 -1.00 -13.49 3.96
N ASP A 28 -0.25 -14.52 3.58
CA ASP A 28 0.91 -14.97 4.33
C ASP A 28 2.14 -14.10 4.01
N LEU A 29 2.39 -13.11 4.87
CA LEU A 29 3.53 -12.18 4.74
C LEU A 29 4.89 -12.82 5.08
N SER A 30 4.91 -14.05 5.60
CA SER A 30 6.16 -14.75 5.92
C SER A 30 6.77 -15.47 4.71
N LEU A 31 5.95 -15.75 3.70
CA LEU A 31 6.37 -16.52 2.52
C LEU A 31 6.91 -15.65 1.38
N GLU A 32 6.58 -14.36 1.33
CA GLU A 32 6.95 -13.50 0.21
C GLU A 32 7.35 -12.08 0.62
N VAL A 33 8.44 -11.60 0.02
CA VAL A 33 8.79 -10.17 0.04
C VAL A 33 7.89 -9.45 -0.96
N LEU A 34 6.91 -8.73 -0.42
CA LEU A 34 5.96 -7.92 -1.17
C LEU A 34 6.58 -6.56 -1.51
N GLU A 35 6.95 -6.37 -2.78
CA GLU A 35 7.48 -5.10 -3.24
C GLU A 35 6.33 -4.09 -3.54
N PRO A 36 6.33 -2.91 -2.90
CA PRO A 36 5.41 -1.83 -3.25
C PRO A 36 5.59 -1.39 -4.72
N PRO A 37 4.51 -0.99 -5.43
CA PRO A 37 4.63 -0.42 -6.77
C PRO A 37 5.57 0.78 -6.88
N LEU A 38 5.77 1.50 -5.77
CA LEU A 38 6.63 2.68 -5.72
C LEU A 38 8.12 2.32 -5.82
N THR A 39 8.52 1.12 -5.41
CA THR A 39 9.92 0.71 -5.27
C THR A 39 10.39 -0.25 -6.35
N THR A 40 9.48 -0.75 -7.21
CA THR A 40 9.81 -1.68 -8.30
C THR A 40 10.79 -1.11 -9.32
N SER A 41 10.78 0.20 -9.52
CA SER A 41 11.70 0.89 -10.43
C SER A 41 13.02 1.28 -9.78
N LEU A 42 13.22 0.96 -8.51
CA LEU A 42 14.43 1.30 -7.75
C LEU A 42 15.31 0.06 -7.60
N THR A 43 16.62 0.28 -7.71
CA THR A 43 17.62 -0.72 -7.37
C THR A 43 17.77 -0.83 -5.86
N SER A 44 18.30 -1.96 -5.38
CA SER A 44 18.63 -2.17 -3.97
C SER A 44 19.54 -1.07 -3.41
N GLN A 45 20.44 -0.49 -4.23
CA GLN A 45 21.29 0.62 -3.82
C GLN A 45 20.51 1.93 -3.67
N GLU A 46 19.62 2.26 -4.60
CA GLU A 46 18.76 3.43 -4.50
C GLU A 46 17.84 3.34 -3.27
N LEU A 47 17.29 2.15 -3.00
CA LEU A 47 16.51 1.90 -1.78
C LEU A 47 17.32 2.10 -0.50
N ARG A 48 18.58 1.69 -0.47
CA ARG A 48 19.48 1.98 0.66
C ARG A 48 19.75 3.47 0.80
N ASN A 49 19.98 4.17 -0.32
CA ASN A 49 20.22 5.61 -0.32
C ASN A 49 19.02 6.41 0.21
N LEU A 50 17.78 5.92 0.03
CA LEU A 50 16.58 6.55 0.60
C LEU A 50 16.60 6.64 2.14
N LYS A 51 17.39 5.81 2.84
CA LYS A 51 17.58 5.92 4.30
C LYS A 51 18.39 7.15 4.69
N GLU A 52 19.37 7.51 3.87
CA GLU A 52 20.26 8.65 4.11
C GLU A 52 19.67 9.94 3.54
N THR A 53 19.04 9.84 2.37
CA THR A 53 18.40 10.95 1.66
C THR A 53 16.95 10.57 1.34
N PRO A 54 15.99 10.92 2.23
CA PRO A 54 14.58 10.62 2.01
C PRO A 54 14.06 11.15 0.67
N MET A 55 13.10 10.43 0.10
CA MET A 55 12.43 10.84 -1.14
C MET A 55 11.72 12.19 -0.92
N GLN A 56 11.97 13.14 -1.83
CA GLN A 56 11.26 14.41 -1.84
C GLN A 56 9.88 14.23 -2.45
N VAL A 57 8.85 14.45 -1.65
CA VAL A 57 7.45 14.38 -2.08
C VAL A 57 6.85 15.79 -2.18
N PRO A 58 5.97 16.04 -3.17
CA PRO A 58 5.20 17.28 -3.19
C PRO A 58 4.38 17.41 -1.90
N LYS A 59 4.12 18.65 -1.48
CA LYS A 59 3.17 18.91 -0.39
C LYS A 59 1.77 18.59 -0.88
N TRP A 60 1.31 17.36 -0.66
CA TRP A 60 -0.06 16.97 -0.94
C TRP A 60 -0.98 17.57 0.13
N PRO A 61 -1.90 18.49 -0.23
CA PRO A 61 -2.74 19.14 0.76
C PRO A 61 -3.86 18.19 1.20
N SER A 62 -3.74 17.63 2.41
CA SER A 62 -4.72 16.67 2.96
C SER A 62 -6.01 17.32 3.47
N HIS A 63 -6.04 18.63 3.68
CA HIS A 63 -7.18 19.38 4.27
C HIS A 63 -7.83 20.34 3.27
N THR A 64 -7.87 19.95 1.99
CA THR A 64 -8.65 20.73 1.02
C THR A 64 -10.12 20.46 1.22
N GLN A 65 -10.96 21.45 0.91
CA GLN A 65 -12.42 21.30 0.97
C GLN A 65 -12.91 20.12 0.12
N SER A 66 -12.27 19.84 -1.01
CA SER A 66 -12.60 18.68 -1.86
C SER A 66 -12.29 17.35 -1.16
N VAL A 67 -11.16 17.23 -0.46
CA VAL A 67 -10.82 16.04 0.33
C VAL A 67 -11.84 15.85 1.47
N GLU A 68 -12.14 16.89 2.23
CA GLU A 68 -13.11 16.79 3.34
C GLU A 68 -14.52 16.42 2.85
N ARG A 69 -14.97 17.02 1.75
CA ARG A 69 -16.25 16.66 1.12
C ARG A 69 -16.25 15.21 0.64
N CYS A 70 -15.15 14.73 0.06
CA CYS A 70 -15.02 13.34 -0.38
C CYS A 70 -15.10 12.38 0.80
N VAL A 71 -14.35 12.64 1.87
CA VAL A 71 -14.38 11.83 3.10
C VAL A 71 -15.80 11.75 3.65
N LYS A 72 -16.51 12.89 3.76
CA LYS A 72 -17.91 12.92 4.21
C LYS A 72 -18.81 12.03 3.35
N MET A 73 -18.78 12.21 2.02
CA MET A 73 -19.64 11.45 1.11
C MET A 73 -19.36 9.94 1.19
N VAL A 74 -18.09 9.54 1.25
CA VAL A 74 -17.70 8.13 1.37
C VAL A 74 -18.14 7.55 2.72
N THR A 75 -18.00 8.30 3.80
CA THR A 75 -18.46 7.88 5.14
C THR A 75 -19.99 7.71 5.18
N GLU A 76 -20.75 8.67 4.63
CA GLU A 76 -22.21 8.57 4.52
C GLU A 76 -22.62 7.34 3.70
N ALA A 77 -22.00 7.13 2.53
CA ALA A 77 -22.23 5.96 1.68
C ALA A 77 -21.88 4.65 2.40
N ALA A 78 -20.75 4.58 3.09
CA ALA A 78 -20.33 3.39 3.84
C ALA A 78 -21.29 3.07 4.99
N GLY A 79 -21.86 4.09 5.66
CA GLY A 79 -22.88 3.91 6.70
C GLY A 79 -24.17 3.25 6.19
N HIS A 80 -24.50 3.42 4.92
CA HIS A 80 -25.64 2.72 4.30
C HIS A 80 -25.37 1.22 4.10
N VAL A 81 -24.11 0.80 4.02
CA VAL A 81 -23.70 -0.57 3.62
C VAL A 81 -22.92 -1.30 4.74
N TYR A 82 -22.90 -0.73 5.95
CA TYR A 82 -22.01 -1.18 7.03
C TYR A 82 -22.32 -2.60 7.58
N SER A 83 -23.52 -3.14 7.36
CA SER A 83 -23.93 -4.49 7.79
C SER A 83 -24.19 -5.45 6.62
N HIS A 84 -24.08 -6.76 6.86
CA HIS A 84 -24.40 -7.79 5.85
C HIS A 84 -25.85 -7.69 5.38
N GLU A 85 -26.80 -7.44 6.30
CA GLU A 85 -28.22 -7.22 5.97
C GLU A 85 -28.48 -6.01 5.06
N ARG A 86 -27.57 -5.03 5.02
CA ARG A 86 -27.68 -3.86 4.13
C ARG A 86 -26.84 -4.01 2.84
N ARG A 87 -26.11 -5.13 2.70
CA ARG A 87 -25.27 -5.46 1.54
C ARG A 87 -25.98 -6.40 0.56
N GLU A 88 -26.85 -7.27 1.08
CA GLU A 88 -27.79 -8.10 0.31
C GLU A 88 -29.04 -7.30 -0.10
#